data_AF-A0A3D1U1V9-F1
#
_entry.id   AF-A0A3D1U1V9-F1
#
_cell.length_a   1.000
_cell.length_b   1.000
_cell.length_c   1.000
_cell.angle_alpha   90.00
_cell.angle_beta   90.00
_cell.angle_gamma   90.00
#
_symmetry.space_group_name_H-M   'P 1'
#
loop_
_entity.id
_entity.type
_entity.pdbx_description
1 polymer ?
#
loop_
_entity_poly.entity_id
_entity_poly.type
_entity_poly.pdbx_seq_one_letter_code
_entity_poly.pdbx_strand_id
1 'polypeptide(L)'
;MMPRSTRSPSSVLMQEARAIELLASEIAVAPERLPEYWELSLELVGLATDIEEIFGRVDQPDEDDADILALRRRLRSIAARLAQMDEQESG
;
A
#
# COMPACT_ATOMS: atom_id res chain seq x y z
N MET A 1 24.96 24.21 6.35
CA MET A 1 23.56 23.77 6.30
C MET A 1 23.56 22.41 5.63
N MET A 2 23.41 21.31 6.38
CA MET A 2 23.37 19.97 5.80
C MET A 2 22.08 19.81 4.99
N PRO A 3 22.10 19.28 3.76
CA PRO A 3 20.89 19.03 3.00
C PRO A 3 20.04 18.00 3.76
N ARG A 4 18.78 18.35 4.07
CA ARG A 4 17.81 17.36 4.55
C ARG A 4 17.59 16.38 3.40
N SER A 5 17.99 15.13 3.59
CA SER A 5 17.70 14.06 2.64
C SER A 5 16.19 13.86 2.60
N THR A 6 15.50 14.51 1.66
CA THR A 6 14.09 14.27 1.38
C THR A 6 13.98 12.89 0.75
N ARG A 7 13.32 11.93 1.43
CA ARG A 7 13.07 10.60 0.86
C ARG A 7 12.30 10.76 -0.45
N SER A 8 12.64 9.97 -1.48
CA SER A 8 11.89 10.00 -2.74
C SER A 8 10.43 9.59 -2.49
N PRO A 9 9.43 10.17 -3.17
CA PRO A 9 8.04 9.79 -2.97
C PRO A 9 7.78 8.31 -3.28
N SER A 10 8.49 7.72 -4.25
CA SER A 10 8.48 6.27 -4.51
C SER A 10 8.88 5.46 -3.29
N SER A 11 9.95 5.87 -2.60
CA SER A 11 10.45 5.17 -1.42
C SER A 11 9.44 5.23 -0.27
N VAL A 12 8.73 6.34 -0.13
CA VAL A 12 7.65 6.49 0.87
C VAL A 12 6.50 5.53 0.55
N LEU A 13 6.00 5.53 -0.69
CA LEU A 13 4.89 4.65 -1.08
C LEU A 13 5.25 3.17 -1.00
N MET A 14 6.48 2.81 -1.38
CA MET A 14 6.96 1.43 -1.21
C MET A 14 7.08 1.05 0.26
N GLN A 15 7.53 1.95 1.14
CA GLN A 15 7.56 1.70 2.58
C GLN A 15 6.14 1.52 3.14
N GLU A 16 5.17 2.31 2.69
CA GLU A 16 3.77 2.17 3.07
C GLU A 16 3.19 0.83 2.60
N ALA A 17 3.44 0.43 1.35
CA ALA A 17 3.01 -0.87 0.82
C ALA A 17 3.58 -2.04 1.64
N ARG A 18 4.86 -1.97 2.02
CA ARG A 18 5.51 -2.98 2.87
C ARG A 18 4.96 -2.99 4.30
N ALA A 19 4.65 -1.83 4.87
CA ALA A 19 4.02 -1.76 6.19
C ALA A 19 2.63 -2.43 6.18
N ILE A 20 1.87 -2.25 5.10
CA ILE A 20 0.56 -2.89 4.91
C ILE A 20 0.71 -4.40 4.71
N GLU A 21 1.72 -4.85 3.96
CA GLU A 21 2.03 -6.28 3.80
C GLU A 21 2.35 -6.95 5.14
N LEU A 22 3.15 -6.29 5.98
CA LEU A 22 3.45 -6.78 7.33
C LEU A 22 2.19 -6.87 8.19
N LEU A 23 1.36 -5.82 8.20
CA LEU A 23 0.08 -5.82 8.89
C LEU A 23 -0.80 -6.99 8.41
N ALA A 24 -0.93 -7.17 7.10
CA ALA A 24 -1.73 -8.26 6.52
C ALA A 24 -1.27 -9.64 7.00
N SER A 25 0.05 -9.84 7.14
CA SER A 25 0.63 -11.11 7.59
C SER A 25 0.36 -11.45 9.06
N GLU A 26 -0.04 -10.47 9.86
CA GLU A 26 -0.35 -10.64 11.29
C GLU A 26 -1.84 -10.91 11.55
N ILE A 27 -2.70 -10.68 10.56
CA ILE A 27 -4.16 -10.86 10.70
C ILE A 27 -4.50 -12.35 10.70
N ALA A 28 -5.24 -12.79 11.72
CA ALA A 28 -5.92 -14.08 11.68
C ALA A 28 -7.13 -13.98 10.75
N VAL A 29 -7.24 -14.86 9.76
CA VAL A 29 -8.33 -14.80 8.76
C VAL A 29 -9.16 -16.07 8.81
N ALA A 30 -10.46 -15.96 9.11
CA ALA A 30 -11.38 -17.09 9.06
C ALA A 30 -11.52 -17.67 7.63
N PRO A 31 -11.78 -18.99 7.49
CA PRO A 31 -11.83 -19.66 6.19
C PRO A 31 -12.81 -19.06 5.17
N GLU A 32 -13.91 -18.48 5.62
CA GLU A 32 -14.92 -17.82 4.79
C GLU A 32 -14.45 -16.48 4.20
N ARG A 33 -13.48 -15.83 4.82
CA ARG A 33 -12.95 -14.50 4.43
C ARG A 33 -11.65 -14.57 3.66
N LEU A 34 -11.01 -15.71 3.71
CA LEU A 34 -9.84 -16.05 2.94
C LEU A 34 -9.88 -15.56 1.47
N PRO A 35 -10.97 -15.73 0.68
CA PRO A 35 -11.05 -15.15 -0.67
C PRO A 35 -10.82 -13.64 -0.71
N GLU A 36 -11.44 -12.89 0.20
CA GLU A 36 -11.27 -11.43 0.30
C GLU A 36 -9.83 -11.07 0.68
N TYR A 37 -9.22 -11.80 1.62
CA TYR A 37 -7.83 -11.61 1.99
C TYR A 37 -6.87 -11.81 0.80
N TRP A 38 -7.11 -12.83 -0.02
CA TRP A 38 -6.31 -13.07 -1.22
C TRP A 38 -6.50 -12.00 -2.28
N GLU A 39 -7.72 -11.52 -2.49
CA GLU A 39 -7.97 -10.38 -3.37
C GLU A 39 -7.19 -9.14 -2.92
N LEU A 40 -7.25 -8.79 -1.63
CA LEU A 40 -6.50 -7.68 -1.06
C LEU A 40 -4.98 -7.86 -1.20
N SER A 41 -4.48 -9.08 -1.01
CA SER A 41 -3.07 -9.40 -1.19
C SER A 41 -2.62 -9.23 -2.64
N LEU A 42 -3.43 -9.68 -3.60
CA LEU A 42 -3.16 -9.51 -5.02
C LEU A 42 -3.21 -8.02 -5.42
N GLU A 43 -4.19 -7.26 -4.90
CA GLU A 43 -4.27 -5.82 -5.10
C GLU A 43 -3.01 -5.10 -4.59
N LEU A 44 -2.48 -5.49 -3.43
CA LEU A 44 -1.27 -4.92 -2.84
C LEU A 44 -0.01 -5.22 -3.68
N VAL A 45 0.13 -6.45 -4.18
CA VAL A 45 1.22 -6.83 -5.10
C VAL A 45 1.14 -6.05 -6.40
N GLY A 46 -0.05 -5.91 -6.97
CA GLY A 46 -0.27 -5.08 -8.16
C GLY A 46 0.11 -3.62 -7.91
N LEU A 47 -0.25 -3.09 -6.74
CA LEU A 47 0.07 -1.71 -6.38
C LEU A 47 1.59 -1.48 -6.25
N ALA A 48 2.34 -2.42 -5.68
CA ALA A 48 3.81 -2.34 -5.65
C ALA A 48 4.41 -2.26 -7.05
N THR A 49 3.86 -3.03 -7.99
CA THR A 49 4.25 -2.99 -9.41
C THR A 49 3.90 -1.64 -10.05
N ASP A 50 2.70 -1.13 -9.80
CA ASP A 50 2.25 0.17 -10.32
C ASP A 50 3.12 1.33 -9.81
N ILE A 51 3.56 1.29 -8.54
CA ILE A 51 4.50 2.26 -7.98
C ILE A 51 5.82 2.23 -8.75
N GLU A 52 6.40 1.04 -8.94
CA GLU A 52 7.66 0.91 -9.68
C GLU A 52 7.54 1.39 -11.13
N GLU A 53 6.41 1.10 -11.79
CA GLU A 53 6.16 1.50 -13.18
C GLU A 53 6.01 3.02 -13.34
N ILE A 54 5.21 3.67 -12.48
CA ILE A 54 4.98 5.12 -12.56
C ILE A 54 6.28 5.88 -12.28
N PHE A 55 7.00 5.51 -11.22
CA PHE A 55 8.25 6.17 -10.86
C PHE A 55 9.44 5.76 -11.73
N GLY A 56 9.33 4.67 -12.50
CA GLY A 56 10.29 4.30 -13.55
C GLY A 56 10.12 5.10 -14.84
N ARG A 57 8.95 5.73 -15.05
CA ARG A 57 8.64 6.54 -16.24
C ARG A 57 8.83 8.05 -16.03
N VAL A 58 8.81 8.51 -14.77
CA VAL A 58 8.84 9.93 -14.43
C VAL A 58 10.07 10.25 -13.57
N ASP A 59 10.96 11.10 -14.07
CA ASP A 59 12.21 11.48 -13.39
C ASP A 59 11.97 12.31 -12.11
N GLN A 60 10.90 13.13 -12.09
CA GLN A 60 10.52 13.97 -10.94
C GLN A 60 9.00 14.08 -10.85
N PRO A 61 8.35 13.08 -10.28
CA PRO A 61 6.90 13.08 -10.20
C PRO A 61 6.43 14.05 -9.10
N ASP A 62 5.41 14.83 -9.41
CA ASP A 62 4.78 15.77 -8.49
C ASP A 62 3.95 15.01 -7.46
N GLU A 63 4.00 15.41 -6.19
CA GLU A 63 3.19 14.76 -5.16
C GLU A 63 1.68 14.94 -5.36
N ASP A 64 1.30 16.01 -6.08
CA ASP A 64 -0.08 16.30 -6.47
C ASP A 64 -0.46 15.66 -7.82
N ASP A 65 0.43 14.87 -8.41
CA ASP A 65 0.12 14.09 -9.61
C ASP A 65 -1.06 13.14 -9.36
N ALA A 66 -2.01 13.12 -10.29
CA ALA A 66 -3.23 12.34 -10.19
C ALA A 66 -2.95 10.84 -10.00
N ASP A 67 -1.89 10.32 -10.61
CA ASP A 67 -1.50 8.91 -10.53
C ASP A 67 -0.92 8.59 -9.14
N ILE A 68 -0.09 9.47 -8.58
CA ILE A 68 0.41 9.34 -7.20
C ILE A 68 -0.72 9.40 -6.19
N LEU A 69 -1.64 10.36 -6.36
CA LEU A 69 -2.82 10.47 -5.49
C LEU A 69 -3.71 9.23 -5.60
N ALA A 70 -3.84 8.63 -6.78
CA ALA A 70 -4.56 7.38 -6.98
C ALA A 70 -3.88 6.20 -6.25
N LEU A 71 -2.55 6.06 -6.34
CA LEU A 71 -1.78 5.06 -5.60
C LEU A 71 -1.98 5.20 -4.08
N ARG A 72 -1.85 6.42 -3.55
CA ARG A 72 -2.08 6.74 -2.12
C ARG A 72 -3.50 6.39 -1.67
N ARG A 73 -4.51 6.60 -2.52
CA ARG A 73 -5.91 6.26 -2.21
C ARG A 73 -6.10 4.74 -2.17
N ARG A 74 -5.52 4.01 -3.13
CA ARG A 74 -5.58 2.55 -3.17
C ARG A 74 -4.89 1.91 -1.96
N LEU A 75 -3.70 2.38 -1.56
CA LEU A 75 -3.01 1.92 -0.35
C LEU A 75 -3.89 2.09 0.89
N ARG A 76 -4.49 3.27 1.08
CA ARG A 76 -5.39 3.54 2.21
C ARG A 76 -6.64 2.66 2.19
N SER A 77 -7.20 2.41 1.01
CA SER A 77 -8.37 1.53 0.87
C SER A 77 -8.05 0.09 1.26
N ILE A 78 -6.91 -0.45 0.82
CA ILE A 78 -6.46 -1.80 1.18
C ILE A 78 -6.22 -1.88 2.70
N ALA A 79 -5.49 -0.92 3.27
CA ALA A 79 -5.22 -0.86 4.70
C ALA A 79 -6.51 -0.82 5.54
N ALA A 80 -7.50 -0.02 5.12
CA ALA A 80 -8.78 0.08 5.83
C ALA A 80 -9.58 -1.24 5.77
N ARG A 81 -9.58 -1.94 4.63
CA ARG A 81 -10.25 -3.23 4.48
C ARG A 81 -9.57 -4.32 5.32
N LEU A 82 -8.25 -4.33 5.37
CA LEU A 82 -7.47 -5.22 6.25
C LEU A 82 -7.76 -4.93 7.73
N ALA A 83 -7.78 -3.67 8.15
CA ALA A 83 -8.11 -3.31 9.53
C ALA A 83 -9.54 -3.75 9.93
N GLN A 84 -10.51 -3.59 9.05
CA GLN A 84 -11.87 -4.10 9.28
C GLN A 84 -11.91 -5.62 9.40
N MET A 85 -10.99 -6.31 8.74
CA MET A 85 -10.87 -7.76 8.84
C MET A 85 -10.33 -8.19 10.20
N ASP A 86 -9.34 -7.48 10.71
CA ASP A 86 -8.72 -7.72 12.02
C ASP A 86 -9.67 -7.42 13.20
N GLU A 87 -10.42 -6.32 13.12
CA GLU A 87 -11.40 -5.92 14.15
C GLU A 87 -12.52 -6.93 14.34
N GLN A 88 -12.90 -7.66 13.29
CA GLN A 88 -13.99 -8.65 13.33
C GLN A 88 -13.58 -10.00 13.92
N GLU A 89 -12.28 -10.29 13.95
CA GLU A 89 -11.72 -11.53 14.53
C GLU A 89 -11.28 -11.32 15.99
N SER A 90 -11.03 -10.07 16.38
CA SER A 90 -10.65 -9.67 17.74
C SER A 90 -11.85 -9.44 18.69
N GLY A 91 -13.09 -9.50 18.18
CA GLY A 91 -14.33 -9.27 18.93
C GLY A 91 -15.10 -10.54 19.25
#